data_AF-A0A659UNN4-F1
#
_entry.id   AF-A0A659UNN4-F1
#
_cell.length_a   1.000
_cell.length_b   1.000
_cell.length_c   1.000
_cell.angle_alpha   90.00
_cell.angle_beta   90.00
_cell.angle_gamma   90.00
#
_symmetry.space_group_name_H-M   'P 1'
#
loop_
_entity.id
_entity.type
_entity.pdbx_description
1 polymer ?
#
loop_
_entity_poly.entity_id
_entity_poly.type
_entity_poly.pdbx_seq_one_letter_code
_entity_poly.pdbx_strand_id
1 'polypeptide(L)'
;MSIARLQKEKLTNLPFYEERVDLACAFRWTARLNMHEAVANHFSLAINDDGTRFLMNPNQVHFSRVKASDLIEIDANDPDTLSGPNAPDPTA
;
A
#
# COMPACT_ATOMS: atom_id res chain seq x y z
N MET A 1 27.63 14.87 -10.04
CA MET A 1 26.71 16.04 -9.92
C MET A 1 25.52 15.58 -9.11
N SER A 2 25.39 16.08 -7.88
CA SER A 2 24.25 15.76 -7.01
C SER A 2 23.13 16.72 -7.37
N ILE A 3 22.05 16.21 -7.96
CA ILE A 3 20.82 16.97 -8.11
C ILE A 3 20.26 17.05 -6.70
N ALA A 4 20.38 18.22 -6.05
CA ALA A 4 19.79 18.45 -4.75
C ALA A 4 18.29 18.11 -4.85
N ARG A 5 17.89 17.02 -4.18
CA ARG A 5 16.51 16.56 -4.12
C ARG A 5 15.74 17.65 -3.38
N LEU A 6 15.11 18.56 -4.12
CA LEU A 6 14.15 19.55 -3.62
C LEU A 6 12.83 18.85 -3.23
N GLN A 7 12.89 17.67 -2.62
CA GLN A 7 11.75 17.09 -1.95
C GLN A 7 11.64 17.82 -0.62
N LYS A 8 10.78 18.84 -0.60
CA LYS A 8 10.27 19.42 0.64
C LYS A 8 9.77 18.25 1.50
N GLU A 9 10.40 18.01 2.65
CA GLU A 9 9.88 17.01 3.60
C GLU A 9 8.43 17.37 3.89
N LYS A 10 7.50 16.58 3.34
CA LYS A 10 6.10 16.72 3.69
C LYS A 10 6.01 16.22 5.13
N LEU A 11 5.84 17.16 6.06
CA LEU A 11 5.48 16.90 7.44
C LEU A 11 4.06 16.30 7.44
N THR A 12 3.95 15.02 7.14
CA THR A 12 2.71 14.27 7.23
C THR A 12 2.81 13.36 8.44
N ASN A 13 1.70 13.19 9.17
CA ASN A 13 1.55 12.19 10.21
C ASN A 13 1.30 10.78 9.63
N LEU A 14 1.55 10.59 8.32
CA LEU A 14 1.36 9.35 7.60
C LEU A 14 2.73 8.83 7.14
N PRO A 15 3.31 7.83 7.85
CA PRO A 15 4.57 7.21 7.44
C PRO A 15 4.50 6.69 6.01
N PHE A 16 5.62 6.78 5.26
CA PHE A 16 5.70 6.32 3.87
C PHE A 16 4.71 7.01 2.93
N TYR A 17 4.53 8.32 3.09
CA TYR A 17 3.51 9.08 2.35
C TYR A 17 3.64 8.95 0.83
N GLU A 18 4.84 9.08 0.28
CA GLU A 18 5.04 9.05 -1.18
C GLU A 18 4.79 7.64 -1.73
N GLU A 19 5.31 6.61 -1.04
CA GLU A 19 5.07 5.19 -1.34
C GLU A 19 3.57 4.87 -1.35
N ARG A 20 2.83 5.42 -0.37
CA ARG A 20 1.37 5.26 -0.27
C ARG A 20 0.64 5.97 -1.41
N VAL A 21 1.09 7.15 -1.82
CA VAL A 21 0.51 7.89 -2.96
C VAL A 21 0.74 7.13 -4.25
N ASP A 22 1.95 6.65 -4.48
CA ASP A 22 2.32 5.91 -5.69
C ASP A 22 1.57 4.58 -5.79
N LEU A 23 1.49 3.82 -4.69
CA LEU A 23 0.75 2.56 -4.67
C LEU A 23 -0.76 2.80 -4.87
N ALA A 24 -1.35 3.82 -4.23
CA ALA A 24 -2.74 4.20 -4.48
C ALA A 24 -2.98 4.60 -5.94
N CYS A 25 -2.02 5.27 -6.58
CA CYS A 25 -2.07 5.61 -8.00
C CYS A 25 -2.11 4.33 -8.87
N ALA A 26 -1.24 3.36 -8.57
CA ALA A 26 -1.18 2.07 -9.28
C ALA A 26 -2.52 1.31 -9.22
N PHE A 27 -3.14 1.22 -8.04
CA PHE A 27 -4.49 0.62 -7.90
C PHE A 27 -5.52 1.34 -8.78
N ARG A 28 -5.57 2.68 -8.72
CA ARG A 28 -6.56 3.47 -9.44
C ARG A 28 -6.37 3.39 -10.96
N TRP A 29 -5.14 3.31 -11.45
CA TRP A 29 -4.86 3.09 -12.87
C TRP A 29 -5.23 1.67 -13.31
N THR A 30 -4.88 0.66 -12.52
CA THR A 30 -5.24 -0.74 -12.80
C THR A 30 -6.76 -0.93 -12.90
N ALA A 31 -7.52 -0.27 -12.02
CA ALA A 31 -8.97 -0.23 -12.12
C ALA A 31 -9.46 0.45 -13.42
N ARG A 32 -8.88 1.61 -13.80
CA ARG A 32 -9.22 2.33 -15.05
C ARG A 32 -8.90 1.53 -16.31
N LEU A 33 -7.86 0.70 -16.26
CA LEU A 33 -7.44 -0.18 -17.36
C LEU A 33 -8.21 -1.51 -17.37
N ASN A 34 -9.20 -1.68 -16.48
CA ASN A 34 -9.99 -2.90 -16.35
C ASN A 34 -9.16 -4.17 -16.03
N MET A 35 -8.06 -4.00 -15.30
CA MET A 35 -7.15 -5.08 -14.89
C MET A 35 -7.36 -5.48 -13.42
N HIS A 36 -8.62 -5.43 -12.94
CA HIS A 36 -8.99 -5.72 -11.56
C HIS A 36 -9.94 -6.93 -11.50
N GLU A 37 -9.88 -7.68 -10.42
CA GLU A 37 -10.69 -8.87 -10.16
C GLU A 37 -11.56 -8.61 -8.93
N ALA A 38 -12.72 -7.97 -9.18
CA ALA A 38 -13.66 -7.55 -8.14
C ALA A 38 -12.91 -6.90 -6.94
N VAL A 39 -12.83 -7.60 -5.81
CA VAL A 39 -12.13 -7.16 -4.60
C VAL A 39 -11.07 -8.14 -4.11
N ALA A 40 -10.71 -9.14 -4.93
CA ALA A 40 -9.84 -10.25 -4.53
C ALA A 40 -8.34 -9.97 -4.79
N ASN A 41 -8.01 -9.10 -5.74
CA ASN A 41 -6.60 -8.78 -5.99
C ASN A 41 -5.98 -7.94 -4.87
N HIS A 42 -4.66 -8.02 -4.79
CA HIS A 42 -3.85 -7.20 -3.92
C HIS A 42 -2.59 -6.72 -4.66
N PHE A 43 -2.09 -5.55 -4.29
CA PHE A 43 -0.72 -5.15 -4.59
C PHE A 43 -0.01 -4.82 -3.27
N SER A 44 1.28 -5.10 -3.22
CA SER A 44 2.13 -4.77 -2.09
C SER A 44 3.35 -3.96 -2.51
N LEU A 45 3.90 -3.20 -1.58
CA LEU A 45 5.13 -2.43 -1.76
C LEU A 45 6.00 -2.55 -0.51
N ALA A 46 7.18 -3.14 -0.65
CA ALA A 46 8.17 -3.23 0.43
C ALA A 46 8.63 -1.83 0.88
N ILE A 47 8.75 -1.63 2.19
CA ILE A 47 9.14 -0.36 2.83
C ILE A 47 10.40 -0.49 3.70
N ASN A 48 11.00 -1.67 3.75
CA ASN A 48 12.30 -1.94 4.35
C ASN A 48 13.15 -2.83 3.43
N ASP A 49 14.47 -2.80 3.63
CA ASP A 49 15.43 -3.51 2.78
C ASP A 49 15.27 -5.03 2.83
N ASP A 50 14.85 -5.58 3.97
CA ASP A 50 14.64 -7.02 4.16
C ASP A 50 13.34 -7.52 3.50
N GLY A 51 12.47 -6.62 3.00
CA GLY A 51 11.20 -6.97 2.35
C GLY A 51 10.14 -7.56 3.28
N THR A 52 10.37 -7.54 4.59
CA THR A 52 9.46 -8.12 5.61
C THR A 52 8.33 -7.17 5.99
N ARG A 53 8.49 -5.86 5.76
CA ARG A 53 7.46 -4.85 5.99
C ARG A 53 7.00 -4.27 4.67
N PHE A 54 5.69 -4.21 4.47
CA PHE A 54 5.10 -3.73 3.23
C PHE A 54 3.76 -3.03 3.42
N LEU A 55 3.44 -2.15 2.49
CA LEU A 55 2.13 -1.53 2.35
C LEU A 55 1.23 -2.42 1.49
N MET A 56 -0.06 -2.50 1.79
CA MET A 56 -1.05 -3.15 0.91
C MET A 56 -2.44 -2.50 0.96
N ASN A 57 -3.31 -2.87 0.02
CA ASN A 57 -4.73 -2.47 0.08
C ASN A 57 -5.48 -3.18 1.22
N PRO A 58 -6.43 -2.49 1.85
CA PRO A 58 -7.43 -3.12 2.72
C PRO A 58 -8.16 -4.27 2.05
N ASN A 59 -8.45 -5.32 2.81
CA ASN A 59 -9.26 -6.44 2.35
C ASN A 59 -10.66 -5.98 1.90
N GLN A 60 -11.21 -6.62 0.87
CA GLN A 60 -12.53 -6.38 0.30
C GLN A 60 -12.77 -4.95 -0.22
N VAL A 61 -11.71 -4.17 -0.49
CA VAL A 61 -11.82 -2.83 -1.09
C VAL A 61 -11.43 -2.85 -2.56
N HIS A 62 -12.40 -2.51 -3.41
CA HIS A 62 -12.17 -2.39 -4.85
C HIS A 62 -11.07 -1.38 -5.19
N PHE A 63 -10.19 -1.71 -6.14
CA PHE A 63 -9.04 -0.88 -6.54
C PHE A 63 -9.41 0.57 -6.90
N SER A 64 -10.59 0.78 -7.49
CA SER A 64 -11.11 2.12 -7.82
C SER A 64 -11.44 2.99 -6.60
N ARG A 65 -11.35 2.48 -5.37
CA ARG A 65 -11.69 3.17 -4.11
C ARG A 65 -10.50 3.39 -3.16
N VAL A 66 -9.37 2.72 -3.38
CA VAL A 66 -8.18 2.77 -2.50
C VAL A 66 -7.55 4.16 -2.45
N LYS A 67 -7.34 4.74 -1.27
CA LYS A 67 -6.56 5.97 -1.07
C LYS A 67 -5.25 5.67 -0.35
N ALA A 68 -4.29 6.59 -0.44
CA ALA A 68 -3.01 6.50 0.28
C ALA A 68 -3.18 6.30 1.80
N SER A 69 -4.18 6.98 2.38
CA SER A 69 -4.54 6.87 3.80
C SER A 69 -5.18 5.54 4.19
N ASP A 70 -5.71 4.80 3.21
CA ASP A 70 -6.41 3.55 3.48
C ASP A 70 -5.43 2.37 3.54
N LEU A 71 -4.23 2.50 2.96
CA LEU A 71 -3.24 1.43 2.90
C LEU A 71 -2.84 0.98 4.31
N ILE A 72 -2.72 -0.33 4.49
CA ILE A 72 -2.29 -0.92 5.75
C ILE A 72 -0.82 -1.28 5.67
N GLU A 73 -0.14 -1.19 6.80
CA GLU A 73 1.23 -1.69 6.94
C GLU A 73 1.17 -3.10 7.53
N ILE A 74 2.01 -3.98 6.98
CA ILE A 74 2.05 -5.40 7.29
C ILE A 74 3.49 -5.75 7.61
N ASP A 75 3.70 -6.41 8.75
CA ASP A 75 4.99 -7.00 9.12
C ASP A 75 4.87 -8.52 9.07
N ALA A 76 5.58 -9.14 8.14
CA ALA A 76 5.59 -10.59 7.95
C ALA A 76 6.13 -11.37 9.16
N ASN A 77 6.87 -10.71 10.05
CA ASN A 77 7.40 -11.32 11.27
C ASN A 77 6.49 -11.15 12.48
N ASP A 78 5.46 -10.30 12.40
CA ASP A 78 4.50 -10.09 13.47
C ASP A 78 3.30 -11.04 13.29
N PRO A 79 3.13 -12.05 14.17
CA PRO A 79 2.06 -13.03 14.07
C PRO A 79 0.66 -12.42 14.22
N ASP A 80 0.54 -11.23 14.82
CA ASP A 80 -0.72 -10.57 15.05
C ASP A 80 -1.16 -9.71 13.85
N THR A 81 -0.32 -9.54 12.83
CA THR A 81 -0.60 -8.72 11.64
C THR A 81 -1.88 -9.12 10.89
N LEU A 82 -2.27 -10.40 10.96
CA LEU A 82 -3.49 -10.91 10.31
C LEU A 82 -4.76 -10.78 11.16
N SER A 83 -4.66 -10.24 12.38
CA SER A 83 -5.78 -10.15 13.33
C SER A 83 -6.56 -8.82 13.29
N GLY A 84 -6.04 -7.83 12.58
CA GLY A 84 -6.57 -6.46 12.56
C GLY A 84 -7.79 -6.23 11.64
N PRO A 85 -8.49 -5.10 11.81
CA PRO A 85 -9.51 -4.68 10.85
C PRO A 85 -8.88 -4.46 9.47
N ASN A 86 -9.54 -4.97 8.43
CA ASN A 86 -9.05 -4.98 7.05
C ASN A 86 -7.83 -5.88 6.78
N ALA A 87 -7.50 -6.78 7.73
CA ALA A 87 -6.43 -7.73 7.55
C ALA A 87 -6.58 -8.52 6.23
N PRO A 88 -5.46 -8.87 5.59
CA PRO A 88 -5.45 -9.59 4.33
C PRO A 88 -6.22 -10.91 4.46
N ASP A 89 -6.82 -11.35 3.36
CA ASP A 89 -7.29 -12.74 3.32
C ASP A 89 -6.08 -13.67 3.49
N PRO A 90 -6.16 -14.75 4.31
CA PRO A 90 -5.05 -15.69 4.47
C PRO A 90 -4.59 -16.38 3.17
N THR A 91 -5.39 -16.30 2.11
CA THR A 91 -5.09 -16.84 0.78
C THR A 91 -4.55 -15.81 -0.21
N ALA A 92 -4.41 -14.55 0.20
CA ALA A 92 -3.79 -13.49 -0.60
C ALA A 92 -2.29 -13.74 -0.80
#